data_AF-A0A7Z0MGW1-F1
#
_entry.id   AF-A0A7Z0MGW1-F1
#
_cell.length_a   1.000
_cell.length_b   1.000
_cell.length_c   1.000
_cell.angle_alpha   90.00
_cell.angle_beta   90.00
_cell.angle_gamma   90.00
#
_symmetry.space_group_name_H-M   'P 1'
#
loop_
_entity.id
_entity.type
_entity.pdbx_description
1 polymer ?
#
loop_
_entity_poly.entity_id
_entity_poly.type
_entity_poly.pdbx_seq_one_letter_code
_entity_poly.pdbx_strand_id
1 'polypeptide(L)'
;MSLLKHFKNTMPFLRMVNKLTTAALLFGIHQVAFAQSIGGLSRAQTTLQTLRDNLDVILPIAAIIIGVIIFVLYSAEVMRKDDAIRWGIGVLLAGSVAELVVLLWK
;
A
#
# COMPACT_ATOMS: atom_id res chain seq x y z
N MET A 1 -29.33 30.99 43.48
CA MET A 1 -28.26 31.78 42.82
C MET A 1 -26.89 31.08 42.94
N SER A 2 -26.79 29.80 42.55
CA SER A 2 -25.56 28.99 42.65
C SER A 2 -25.21 28.29 41.32
N LEU A 3 -26.23 27.83 40.59
CA LEU A 3 -26.07 27.15 39.29
C LEU A 3 -25.46 28.04 38.18
N LEU A 4 -25.71 29.35 38.21
CA LEU A 4 -25.15 30.29 37.23
C LEU A 4 -23.65 30.56 37.42
N LYS A 5 -23.10 30.34 38.63
CA LYS A 5 -21.65 30.49 38.87
C LYS A 5 -20.87 29.28 38.32
N HIS A 6 -21.49 28.10 38.33
CA HIS A 6 -20.84 26.87 37.86
C HIS A 6 -20.60 26.89 36.34
N PHE A 7 -21.53 27.45 35.54
CA PHE A 7 -21.39 27.54 34.09
C PHE A 7 -20.33 28.55 33.62
N LYS A 8 -20.14 29.65 34.37
CA LYS A 8 -19.15 30.68 34.01
C LYS A 8 -17.70 30.18 34.16
N ASN A 9 -17.46 29.26 35.10
CA ASN A 9 -16.13 28.66 35.33
C ASN A 9 -15.73 27.59 34.29
N THR A 10 -16.68 27.08 33.50
CA THR A 10 -16.41 26.01 32.51
C THR A 10 -15.90 26.56 31.17
N MET A 11 -16.21 27.81 30.83
CA MET A 11 -15.78 28.45 29.58
C MET A 11 -14.25 28.62 29.43
N PRO A 12 -13.46 29.03 30.44
CA PRO A 12 -12.01 29.09 30.31
C PRO A 12 -11.38 27.70 30.23
N PHE A 13 -11.96 26.72 30.94
CA PHE A 13 -11.51 25.33 30.94
C PHE A 13 -11.66 24.68 29.57
N LEU A 14 -12.81 24.85 28.89
CA LEU A 14 -13.04 24.36 27.53
C LEU A 14 -12.06 24.95 26.50
N ARG A 15 -11.76 26.26 26.59
CA ARG A 15 -10.77 26.91 25.71
C ARG A 15 -9.35 26.40 25.97
N MET A 16 -9.01 26.12 27.21
CA MET A 16 -7.71 25.58 27.61
C MET A 16 -7.55 24.12 27.13
N VAL A 17 -8.58 23.29 27.27
CA VAL A 17 -8.60 21.93 26.74
C VAL A 17 -8.42 21.92 25.22
N ASN A 18 -9.13 22.78 24.48
CA ASN A 18 -9.03 22.84 23.01
C ASN A 18 -7.63 23.27 22.52
N LYS A 19 -6.99 24.21 23.24
CA LYS A 19 -5.60 24.61 22.98
C LYS A 19 -4.62 23.46 23.23
N LEU A 20 -4.82 22.69 24.31
CA LEU A 20 -3.99 21.51 24.61
C LEU A 20 -4.17 20.40 23.58
N THR A 21 -5.39 20.18 23.08
CA THR A 21 -5.65 19.19 22.01
C THR A 21 -4.99 19.60 20.70
N THR A 22 -5.05 20.88 20.36
CA THR A 22 -4.41 21.40 19.13
C THR A 22 -2.88 21.30 19.24
N ALA A 23 -2.31 21.60 20.41
CA ALA A 23 -0.87 21.44 20.66
C ALA A 23 -0.44 19.96 20.62
N ALA A 24 -1.22 19.05 21.19
CA ALA A 24 -0.94 17.61 21.15
C ALA A 24 -1.00 17.05 19.72
N LEU A 25 -1.95 17.51 18.90
CA LEU A 25 -2.01 17.17 17.49
C LEU A 25 -0.79 17.71 16.74
N LEU A 26 -0.42 18.99 16.91
CA LEU A 26 0.78 19.57 16.29
C LEU A 26 2.07 18.83 16.66
N PHE A 27 2.22 18.43 17.93
CA PHE A 27 3.34 17.60 18.38
C PHE A 27 3.32 16.18 17.78
N GLY A 28 2.14 15.55 17.67
CA GLY A 28 1.98 14.24 17.06
C GLY A 28 2.32 14.25 15.56
N ILE A 29 1.88 15.27 14.83
CA ILE A 29 2.19 15.43 13.39
C ILE A 29 3.69 15.71 13.21
N HIS A 30 4.31 16.46 14.13
CA HIS A 30 5.75 16.71 14.12
C HIS A 30 6.57 15.42 14.18
N GLN A 31 6.20 14.44 15.02
CA GLN A 31 6.92 13.16 15.13
C GLN A 31 6.86 12.35 13.81
N VAL A 32 5.71 12.35 13.13
CA VAL A 32 5.54 11.66 11.83
C VAL A 32 6.32 12.39 10.73
N ALA A 33 6.31 13.73 10.73
CA ALA A 33 7.10 14.54 9.81
C ALA A 33 8.62 14.41 10.06
N PHE A 34 9.05 14.25 11.32
CA PHE A 34 10.45 13.98 11.65
C PHE A 34 10.87 12.56 11.24
N ALA A 35 10.00 11.55 11.38
CA ALA A 35 10.23 10.20 10.86
C ALA A 35 10.34 10.17 9.31
N GLN A 36 9.61 11.04 8.61
CA GLN A 36 9.84 11.30 7.18
C GLN A 36 11.17 12.02 6.92
N SER A 37 11.57 12.99 7.76
CA SER A 37 12.79 13.79 7.60
C SER A 37 14.10 13.03 7.86
N ILE A 38 14.06 11.97 8.67
CA ILE A 38 15.22 11.09 8.96
C ILE A 38 15.57 10.21 7.72
N GLY A 39 14.77 10.28 6.66
CA GLY A 39 15.06 9.63 5.38
C GLY A 39 14.62 8.17 5.31
N GLY A 40 13.99 7.63 6.36
CA GLY A 40 13.45 6.26 6.37
C GLY A 40 12.38 6.03 5.30
N LEU A 41 11.45 6.98 5.13
CA LEU A 41 10.44 6.90 4.07
C LEU A 41 11.07 7.05 2.68
N SER A 42 12.06 7.94 2.52
CA SER A 42 12.79 8.10 1.26
C SER A 42 13.55 6.82 0.89
N ARG A 43 14.21 6.18 1.86
CA ARG A 43 14.86 4.88 1.65
C ARG A 43 13.87 3.78 1.32
N ALA A 44 12.76 3.70 2.05
CA ALA A 44 11.71 2.73 1.77
C ALA A 44 11.12 2.93 0.37
N GLN A 45 10.89 4.17 -0.04
CA GLN A 45 10.42 4.51 -1.38
C GLN A 45 11.45 4.09 -2.44
N THR A 46 12.73 4.42 -2.28
CA THR A 46 13.78 4.02 -3.23
C THR A 46 13.93 2.51 -3.34
N THR A 47 13.89 1.79 -2.21
CA THR A 47 13.97 0.33 -2.20
C THR A 47 12.75 -0.32 -2.85
N LEU A 48 11.54 0.17 -2.54
CA LEU A 48 10.30 -0.33 -3.15
C LEU A 48 10.24 0.00 -4.64
N GLN A 49 10.74 1.16 -5.05
CA GLN A 49 10.85 1.53 -6.45
C GLN A 49 11.81 0.60 -7.17
N THR A 50 13.01 0.36 -6.61
CA THR A 50 13.99 -0.57 -7.18
C THR A 50 13.43 -1.99 -7.25
N LEU A 51 12.73 -2.44 -6.20
CA LEU A 51 12.07 -3.74 -6.19
C LEU A 51 11.02 -3.84 -7.30
N ARG A 52 10.16 -2.83 -7.43
CA ARG A 52 9.15 -2.75 -8.48
C ARG A 52 9.79 -2.79 -9.86
N ASP A 53 10.81 -1.97 -10.11
CA ASP A 53 11.48 -1.88 -11.41
C ASP A 53 12.11 -3.23 -11.80
N ASN A 54 12.68 -3.95 -10.83
CA ASN A 54 13.19 -5.30 -11.07
C ASN A 54 12.05 -6.33 -11.28
N LEU A 55 10.97 -6.23 -10.51
CA LEU A 55 9.80 -7.12 -10.68
C LEU A 55 9.14 -6.94 -12.04
N ASP A 56 8.99 -5.72 -12.54
CA ASP A 56 8.40 -5.44 -13.85
C ASP A 56 9.18 -6.12 -14.98
N VAL A 57 10.48 -6.36 -14.80
CA VAL A 57 11.32 -7.11 -15.76
C VAL A 57 11.29 -8.62 -15.48
N ILE A 58 11.44 -9.05 -14.23
CA ILE A 58 11.58 -10.47 -13.86
C ILE A 58 10.26 -11.22 -14.01
N LEU A 59 9.14 -10.60 -13.65
CA LEU A 59 7.82 -11.23 -13.63
C LEU A 59 7.38 -11.77 -15.01
N PRO A 60 7.46 -11.01 -16.12
CA PRO A 60 7.11 -11.55 -17.45
C PRO A 60 8.08 -12.65 -17.90
N ILE A 61 9.37 -12.54 -17.60
CA ILE A 61 10.36 -13.58 -17.93
C ILE A 61 10.02 -14.88 -17.19
N ALA A 62 9.74 -14.80 -15.89
CA ALA A 62 9.33 -15.94 -15.08
C ALA A 62 8.02 -16.56 -15.58
N ALA A 63 7.04 -15.74 -15.98
CA ALA A 63 5.79 -16.22 -16.57
C ALA A 63 6.06 -17.03 -17.85
N ILE A 64 6.93 -16.56 -18.74
CA ILE A 64 7.29 -17.30 -19.97
C ILE A 64 7.95 -18.65 -19.62
N ILE A 65 8.93 -18.66 -18.71
CA ILE A 65 9.63 -19.89 -18.31
C ILE A 65 8.66 -20.91 -17.72
N ILE A 66 7.79 -20.49 -16.81
CA ILE A 66 6.77 -21.36 -16.21
C ILE A 66 5.79 -21.84 -17.27
N GLY A 67 5.41 -20.99 -18.24
CA GLY A 67 4.57 -21.38 -19.37
C GLY A 67 5.19 -22.49 -20.22
N VAL A 68 6.49 -22.43 -20.48
CA VAL A 68 7.22 -23.50 -21.18
C VAL A 68 7.22 -24.79 -20.36
N ILE A 69 7.47 -24.70 -19.05
CA ILE A 69 7.45 -25.87 -18.16
C ILE A 69 6.06 -26.51 -18.16
N ILE A 70 5.00 -25.70 -18.05
CA ILE A 70 3.61 -26.15 -18.10
C ILE A 70 3.30 -26.82 -19.44
N PHE A 71 3.77 -26.28 -20.55
CA PHE A 71 3.60 -26.89 -21.87
C PHE A 71 4.22 -28.28 -21.95
N VAL A 72 5.44 -28.45 -21.41
CA VAL A 72 6.11 -29.75 -21.33
C VAL A 72 5.38 -30.70 -20.39
N LEU A 73 4.96 -30.24 -19.20
CA LEU A 73 4.22 -31.05 -18.23
C LEU A 73 2.85 -31.51 -18.77
N TYR A 74 2.18 -30.66 -19.55
CA TYR A 74 0.95 -31.01 -20.23
C TYR A 74 1.20 -32.06 -21.33
N SER A 75 2.27 -31.88 -22.13
CA SER A 75 2.65 -32.83 -23.19
C SER A 75 3.10 -34.19 -22.64
N ALA A 76 3.64 -34.20 -21.42
CA ALA A 76 4.02 -35.42 -20.70
C ALA A 76 2.84 -36.09 -19.96
N GLU A 77 1.61 -35.57 -20.12
CA GLU A 77 0.40 -36.03 -19.42
C GLU A 77 0.50 -35.99 -17.87
N VAL A 78 1.47 -35.25 -17.33
CA VAL A 78 1.67 -35.07 -15.89
C VAL A 78 0.68 -34.05 -15.33
N MET A 79 0.31 -33.04 -16.13
CA MET A 79 -0.57 -31.96 -15.72
C MET A 79 -1.86 -31.91 -16.55
N ARG A 80 -3.00 -31.70 -15.89
CA ARG A 80 -4.30 -31.61 -16.57
C ARG A 80 -4.41 -30.27 -17.30
N LYS A 81 -5.14 -30.29 -18.43
CA LYS A 81 -5.42 -29.07 -19.21
C LYS A 81 -6.07 -27.98 -18.35
N ASP A 82 -6.94 -28.37 -17.41
CA ASP A 82 -7.72 -27.43 -16.61
C ASP A 82 -6.82 -26.63 -15.66
N ASP A 83 -5.76 -27.27 -15.14
CA ASP A 83 -4.76 -26.61 -14.30
C ASP A 83 -3.89 -25.64 -15.12
N ALA A 84 -3.49 -26.05 -16.34
CA ALA A 84 -2.70 -25.23 -17.25
C ALA A 84 -3.47 -23.98 -17.69
N ILE A 85 -4.74 -24.16 -18.03
CA ILE A 85 -5.65 -23.08 -18.43
C ILE A 85 -5.89 -22.15 -17.23
N ARG A 86 -6.12 -22.68 -16.03
CA ARG A 86 -6.33 -21.86 -14.82
C ARG A 86 -5.10 -21.00 -14.50
N TRP A 87 -3.89 -21.56 -14.65
CA TRP A 87 -2.66 -20.80 -14.51
C TRP A 87 -2.56 -19.70 -15.59
N GLY A 88 -2.80 -20.03 -16.87
CA GLY A 88 -2.72 -19.08 -17.97
C GLY A 88 -3.72 -17.93 -17.85
N ILE A 89 -4.95 -18.21 -17.40
CA ILE A 89 -5.96 -17.20 -17.08
C ILE A 89 -5.46 -16.28 -15.95
N GLY A 90 -4.82 -16.85 -14.91
CA GLY A 90 -4.22 -16.08 -13.83
C GLY A 90 -3.17 -15.08 -14.33
N VAL A 91 -2.28 -15.51 -15.22
CA VAL A 91 -1.25 -14.65 -15.83
C VAL A 91 -1.89 -13.56 -16.69
N LEU A 92 -2.89 -13.89 -17.50
CA LEU A 92 -3.59 -12.94 -18.37
C LEU A 92 -4.34 -11.87 -17.57
N LEU A 93 -5.02 -12.27 -16.49
CA LEU A 93 -5.69 -11.35 -15.57
C LEU A 93 -4.70 -10.45 -14.83
N ALA A 94 -3.58 -11.00 -14.34
CA ALA A 94 -2.56 -10.21 -13.66
C ALA A 94 -1.99 -9.11 -14.57
N GLY A 95 -1.67 -9.45 -15.83
CA GLY A 95 -1.22 -8.47 -16.82
C GLY A 95 -2.28 -7.41 -17.12
N SER A 96 -3.54 -7.83 -17.25
CA SER A 96 -4.66 -6.91 -17.50
C SER A 96 -4.87 -5.93 -16.33
N VAL A 97 -4.80 -6.41 -15.09
CA VAL A 97 -4.92 -5.57 -13.89
C VAL A 97 -3.77 -4.58 -13.80
N ALA A 98 -2.54 -4.98 -14.15
CA ALA A 98 -1.40 -4.06 -14.14
C ALA A 98 -1.63 -2.87 -15.08
N GLU A 99 -2.10 -3.11 -16.31
CA GLU A 99 -2.44 -2.04 -17.26
C GLU A 99 -3.60 -1.17 -16.77
N LEU A 100 -4.65 -1.78 -16.19
CA LEU A 100 -5.76 -1.03 -15.60
C LEU A 100 -5.31 -0.09 -14.48
N VAL A 101 -4.40 -0.54 -13.61
CA VAL A 101 -3.83 0.30 -12.55
C VAL A 101 -3.03 1.45 -13.14
N VAL A 102 -2.24 1.21 -14.19
CA VAL A 102 -1.46 2.26 -14.88
C VAL A 102 -2.37 3.31 -15.51
N LEU A 103 -3.50 2.91 -16.10
CA LEU A 103 -4.48 3.83 -16.68
C LEU A 103 -5.28 4.59 -15.62
N LEU A 104 -5.60 3.96 -14.48
CA LEU A 104 -6.36 4.58 -13.39
C LEU A 104 -5.54 5.63 -12.64
N TRP A 105 -4.22 5.44 -12.55
CA TRP A 105 -3.31 6.35 -11.83
C TRP A 105 -2.71 7.47 -12.70
N LYS A 106 -3.17 7.56 -13.95
CA LYS A 106 -2.83 8.61 -14.91
C LYS A 106 -3.80 9.78 -14.80
#